data_AF-A0A3A8ZTH8-F1
#
_entry.id   AF-A0A3A8ZTH8-F1
#
_cell.length_a   1.000
_cell.length_b   1.000
_cell.length_c   1.000
_cell.angle_alpha   90.00
_cell.angle_beta   90.00
_cell.angle_gamma   90.00
#
_symmetry.space_group_name_H-M   'P 1'
#
loop_
_entity.id
_entity.type
_entity.pdbx_description
1 polymer ?
#
loop_
_entity_poly.entity_id
_entity_poly.type
_entity_poly.pdbx_seq_one_letter_code
_entity_poly.pdbx_strand_id
1 'polypeptide(L)'
;MDRPGYFQTALSNFAMDAACGGAIRHLTDLGYTLDQIVERLDYPASRAKVRRMMMEYLYDSKMLLRKEPSADLFAAREEFIQEQDAYGRRTLRRISSDLNSQNKMTSTPDLTKMSQNSRQAGNQQIIWRETIYDNRRDGKLTELLFRKCQENGEAFSYVSCSFGFLNIDQDGYSMQKEKKTESEKMFACLHNRQREYLQGIQWEYPVVYHRLNQRMREIIGKLYEAGAYSGVCFFVTKQEKLVIGSCKGEGEAADEKR
;
A
#
# COMPACT_ATOMS: atom_id res chain seq x y z
N MET A 1 7.75 19.32 -30.27
CA MET A 1 7.90 17.92 -30.70
C MET A 1 6.56 17.23 -30.49
N ASP A 2 5.65 17.33 -31.47
CA ASP A 2 4.40 16.58 -31.45
C ASP A 2 4.71 15.10 -31.66
N ARG A 3 4.54 14.28 -30.62
CA ARG A 3 4.65 12.83 -30.77
C ARG A 3 3.40 12.35 -31.53
N PRO A 4 3.54 11.74 -32.72
CA PRO A 4 2.40 11.16 -33.40
C PRO A 4 1.75 10.13 -32.47
N GLY A 5 0.45 10.30 -32.22
CA GLY A 5 -0.34 9.41 -31.34
C GLY A 5 -0.53 9.88 -29.89
N TYR A 6 -0.03 11.05 -29.48
CA TYR A 6 -0.30 11.58 -28.12
C TYR A 6 -1.81 11.73 -27.85
N PHE A 7 -2.54 12.38 -28.78
CA PHE A 7 -3.98 12.59 -28.64
C PHE A 7 -4.75 11.27 -28.64
N GLN A 8 -4.41 10.34 -29.53
CA GLN A 8 -5.04 9.01 -29.61
C GLN A 8 -4.81 8.22 -28.32
N THR A 9 -3.61 8.31 -27.75
CA THR A 9 -3.28 7.69 -26.46
C THR A 9 -4.06 8.32 -25.31
N ALA A 10 -4.12 9.66 -25.26
CA ALA A 10 -4.87 10.39 -24.25
C ALA A 10 -6.38 10.07 -24.33
N LEU A 11 -6.94 10.06 -25.53
CA LEU A 11 -8.33 9.70 -25.78
C LEU A 11 -8.61 8.24 -25.41
N SER A 12 -7.72 7.31 -25.75
CA SER A 12 -7.86 5.91 -25.34
C SER A 12 -7.80 5.75 -23.82
N ASN A 13 -6.89 6.44 -23.14
CA ASN A 13 -6.79 6.40 -21.68
C ASN A 13 -8.06 6.99 -21.03
N PHE A 14 -8.55 8.12 -21.55
CA PHE A 14 -9.79 8.75 -21.09
C PHE A 14 -11.00 7.83 -21.26
N ALA A 15 -11.19 7.25 -22.45
CA ALA A 15 -12.31 6.34 -22.71
C ALA A 15 -12.26 5.10 -21.81
N MET A 16 -11.07 4.56 -21.53
CA MET A 16 -10.91 3.43 -20.60
C MET A 16 -11.30 3.80 -19.17
N ASP A 17 -10.84 4.95 -18.67
CA ASP A 17 -11.17 5.41 -17.32
C ASP A 17 -12.67 5.68 -17.17
N ALA A 18 -13.30 6.29 -18.19
CA ALA A 18 -14.74 6.53 -18.23
C ALA A 18 -15.55 5.22 -18.30
N ALA A 19 -15.08 4.21 -19.04
CA ALA A 19 -15.81 2.96 -19.23
C ALA A 19 -15.66 1.98 -18.05
N CYS A 20 -14.44 1.82 -17.51
CA CYS A 20 -14.14 0.78 -16.54
C CYS A 20 -13.27 1.24 -15.35
N GLY A 21 -12.85 2.50 -15.30
CA GLY A 21 -11.98 3.02 -14.23
C GLY A 21 -12.63 2.93 -12.85
N GLY A 22 -13.91 3.28 -12.73
CA GLY A 22 -14.67 3.15 -11.47
C GLY A 22 -14.75 1.70 -10.98
N ALA A 23 -15.01 0.75 -11.88
CA ALA A 23 -15.08 -0.68 -11.56
C ALA A 23 -13.73 -1.22 -11.08
N ILE A 24 -12.62 -0.86 -11.74
CA ILE A 24 -11.27 -1.29 -11.35
C ILE A 24 -10.96 -0.80 -9.93
N ARG A 25 -11.22 0.47 -9.61
CA ARG A 25 -10.97 1.04 -8.26
C ARG A 25 -11.80 0.31 -7.21
N HIS A 26 -13.11 0.16 -7.45
CA HIS A 26 -14.01 -0.51 -6.53
C HIS A 26 -13.62 -1.97 -6.28
N LEU A 27 -13.32 -2.74 -7.34
CA LEU A 27 -12.87 -4.12 -7.21
C LEU A 27 -11.50 -4.21 -6.49
N THR A 28 -10.63 -3.21 -6.67
CA THR A 28 -9.37 -3.13 -5.94
C THR A 28 -9.61 -2.91 -4.44
N ASP A 29 -10.55 -2.04 -4.06
CA ASP A 29 -10.93 -1.80 -2.66
C ASP A 29 -11.54 -3.03 -1.99
N LEU A 30 -12.33 -3.80 -2.74
CA LEU A 30 -12.85 -5.11 -2.31
C LEU A 30 -11.75 -6.18 -2.20
N GLY A 31 -10.54 -5.87 -2.67
CA GLY A 31 -9.38 -6.75 -2.61
C GLY A 31 -9.32 -7.77 -3.75
N TYR A 32 -9.95 -7.57 -4.90
CA TYR A 32 -9.76 -8.50 -6.02
C TYR A 32 -8.31 -8.50 -6.53
N THR A 33 -7.83 -9.64 -7.03
CA THR A 33 -6.52 -9.75 -7.70
C THR A 33 -6.61 -9.22 -9.11
N LEU A 34 -5.48 -8.85 -9.73
CA LEU A 34 -5.45 -8.34 -11.11
C LEU A 34 -6.21 -9.25 -12.08
N ASP A 35 -5.97 -10.56 -12.00
CA ASP A 35 -6.59 -11.52 -12.90
C ASP A 35 -8.12 -11.63 -12.64
N GLN A 36 -8.54 -11.57 -11.38
CA GLN A 36 -9.97 -11.53 -11.02
C GLN A 36 -10.66 -10.24 -11.44
N ILE A 37 -9.94 -9.11 -11.46
CA ILE A 37 -10.47 -7.83 -11.96
C ILE A 37 -10.68 -7.96 -13.47
N VAL A 38 -9.67 -8.40 -14.22
CA VAL A 38 -9.77 -8.56 -15.68
C VAL A 38 -10.93 -9.47 -16.08
N GLU A 39 -11.14 -10.57 -15.37
CA GLU A 39 -12.23 -11.52 -15.63
C GLU A 39 -13.63 -10.93 -15.34
N ARG A 40 -13.75 -9.98 -14.41
CA ARG A 40 -15.02 -9.38 -13.98
C ARG A 40 -15.41 -8.12 -14.76
N LEU A 41 -14.51 -7.59 -15.60
CA LEU A 41 -14.82 -6.41 -16.39
C LEU A 41 -15.67 -6.79 -17.60
N ASP A 42 -16.85 -6.16 -17.71
CA ASP A 42 -17.70 -6.28 -18.90
C ASP A 42 -17.05 -5.63 -20.13
N TYR A 43 -16.14 -4.67 -19.90
CA TYR A 43 -15.40 -4.00 -20.95
C TYR A 43 -14.10 -4.76 -21.29
N PRO A 44 -13.82 -5.05 -22.59
CA PRO A 44 -12.62 -5.78 -23.00
C PRO A 44 -11.35 -4.94 -22.84
N ALA A 45 -10.84 -4.89 -21.62
CA ALA A 45 -9.62 -4.19 -21.27
C ALA A 45 -8.42 -5.14 -21.31
N SER A 46 -7.31 -4.70 -21.91
CA SER A 46 -6.07 -5.50 -21.85
C SER A 46 -5.54 -5.56 -20.43
N ARG A 47 -5.01 -6.73 -20.03
CA ARG A 47 -4.42 -6.95 -18.70
C ARG A 47 -3.39 -5.88 -18.32
N ALA A 48 -2.59 -5.42 -19.29
CA ALA A 48 -1.60 -4.36 -19.07
C ALA A 48 -2.25 -3.00 -18.72
N LYS A 49 -3.35 -2.63 -19.40
CA LYS A 49 -4.07 -1.39 -19.10
C LYS A 49 -4.76 -1.45 -17.73
N VAL A 50 -5.39 -2.58 -17.40
CA VAL A 50 -6.01 -2.79 -16.09
C VAL A 50 -4.96 -2.71 -14.98
N ARG A 51 -3.83 -3.39 -15.16
CA ARG A 51 -2.70 -3.33 -14.22
C ARG A 51 -2.22 -1.91 -13.99
N ARG A 52 -2.01 -1.14 -15.05
CA ARG A 52 -1.58 0.26 -14.94
C ARG A 52 -2.57 1.10 -14.13
N MET A 53 -3.86 1.04 -14.46
CA MET A 53 -4.90 1.79 -13.74
C MET A 53 -5.02 1.35 -12.27
N MET A 54 -4.96 0.04 -12.01
CA MET A 54 -4.95 -0.51 -10.65
C MET A 54 -3.72 0.00 -9.87
N MET A 55 -2.54 0.00 -10.48
CA MET A 55 -1.31 0.45 -9.84
C MET A 55 -1.31 1.94 -9.53
N GLU A 56 -1.75 2.77 -10.49
CA GLU A 56 -1.97 4.21 -10.28
C GLU A 56 -2.90 4.44 -9.08
N TYR A 57 -4.02 3.71 -9.05
CA TYR A 57 -4.96 3.79 -7.93
C TYR A 57 -4.37 3.35 -6.58
N LEU A 58 -3.56 2.28 -6.54
CA LEU A 58 -2.91 1.83 -5.29
C LEU A 58 -1.94 2.87 -4.72
N TYR A 59 -1.25 3.63 -5.57
CA TYR A 59 -0.39 4.73 -5.13
C TYR A 59 -1.20 5.97 -4.72
N ASP A 60 -2.26 6.29 -5.45
CA ASP A 60 -3.12 7.44 -5.17
C ASP A 60 -3.91 7.26 -3.86
N SER A 61 -4.47 6.08 -3.64
CA SER A 61 -5.18 5.66 -2.42
C SER A 61 -4.26 5.44 -1.21
N LYS A 62 -2.94 5.61 -1.38
CA LYS A 62 -1.90 5.37 -0.36
C LYS A 62 -1.89 3.93 0.17
N MET A 63 -2.43 2.97 -0.59
CA MET A 63 -2.25 1.55 -0.32
C MET A 63 -0.78 1.13 -0.50
N LEU A 64 -0.11 1.72 -1.49
CA LEU A 64 1.32 1.58 -1.73
C LEU A 64 2.03 2.93 -1.65
N LEU A 65 3.24 2.94 -1.09
CA LEU A 65 4.12 4.10 -1.06
C LEU A 65 5.48 3.75 -1.65
N ARG A 66 6.04 4.71 -2.40
CA ARG A 66 7.37 4.62 -3.02
C ARG A 66 8.51 5.00 -2.07
N LYS A 67 8.17 5.73 -1.01
CA LYS A 67 9.09 6.21 0.01
C LYS A 67 8.55 5.83 1.38
N GLU A 68 9.45 5.86 2.37
CA GLU A 68 9.08 5.65 3.77
C GLU A 68 7.93 6.60 4.16
N PRO A 69 6.96 6.13 4.96
CA PRO A 69 5.86 6.97 5.41
C PRO A 69 6.39 8.21 6.16
N SER A 70 6.15 9.40 5.63
CA SER A 70 6.50 10.68 6.28
C SER A 70 5.24 11.43 6.72
N ALA A 71 5.38 12.37 7.66
CA ALA A 71 4.25 13.16 8.18
C ALA A 71 3.51 13.91 7.07
N ASP A 72 4.25 14.39 6.05
CA ASP A 72 3.70 15.12 4.91
C ASP A 72 2.73 14.28 4.06
N LEU A 73 2.88 12.94 4.03
CA LEU A 73 1.97 12.06 3.29
C LEU A 73 0.58 11.99 3.92
N PHE A 74 0.46 12.34 5.21
CA PHE A 74 -0.77 12.28 5.99
C PHE A 74 -1.25 13.67 6.43
N ALA A 75 -0.58 14.73 5.99
CA ALA A 75 -1.07 16.09 6.17
C ALA A 75 -2.43 16.23 5.48
N ALA A 76 -3.37 16.90 6.16
CA ALA A 76 -4.71 17.13 5.61
C ALA A 76 -4.58 17.81 4.24
N ARG A 77 -5.23 17.22 3.23
CA ARG A 77 -5.18 17.76 1.87
C ARG A 77 -6.08 18.99 1.84
N GLU A 78 -5.49 20.16 1.65
CA GLU A 78 -6.27 21.39 1.46
C GLU A 78 -6.86 21.37 0.05
N GLU A 79 -8.17 21.26 -0.04
CA GLU A 79 -8.93 21.36 -1.29
C GLU A 79 -9.66 22.70 -1.34
N PHE A 80 -9.75 23.29 -2.53
CA PHE A 80 -10.47 24.53 -2.75
C PHE A 80 -11.72 24.23 -3.57
N ILE A 81 -12.89 24.44 -2.99
CA ILE A 81 -14.17 24.35 -3.70
C ILE A 81 -14.51 25.74 -4.24
N GLN A 82 -14.79 25.81 -5.54
CA GLN A 82 -15.33 27.02 -6.15
C GLN A 82 -16.84 27.07 -5.95
N GLU A 83 -17.30 28.09 -5.23
CA GLU A 83 -18.72 28.36 -5.00
C GLU A 83 -19.15 29.55 -5.86
N GLN A 84 -20.35 29.47 -6.43
CA GLN A 84 -20.96 30.54 -7.21
C GLN A 84 -22.24 31.00 -6.50
N ASP A 85 -22.33 32.30 -6.21
CA ASP A 85 -23.53 32.87 -5.58
C ASP A 85 -24.66 33.10 -6.60
N ALA A 86 -25.83 33.51 -6.11
CA ALA A 86 -27.00 33.83 -6.92
C ALA A 86 -26.78 34.98 -7.93
N TYR A 87 -25.69 35.74 -7.77
CA TYR A 87 -25.29 36.85 -8.64
C TYR A 87 -24.13 36.48 -9.59
N GLY A 88 -23.74 35.21 -9.61
CA GLY A 88 -22.69 34.69 -10.48
C GLY A 88 -21.26 34.96 -10.00
N ARG A 89 -21.04 35.57 -8.82
CA ARG A 89 -19.71 35.79 -8.27
C ARG A 89 -19.10 34.48 -7.80
N ARG A 90 -17.84 34.26 -8.16
CA ARG A 90 -17.06 33.07 -7.81
C ARG A 90 -16.23 33.34 -6.57
N THR A 91 -16.38 32.50 -5.56
CA THR A 91 -15.54 32.51 -4.35
C THR A 91 -14.88 31.14 -4.18
N LEU A 92 -13.72 31.11 -3.52
CA LEU A 92 -13.00 29.86 -3.21
C LEU A 92 -13.10 29.61 -1.71
N ARG A 93 -13.71 28.48 -1.34
CA ARG A 93 -13.72 28.02 0.05
C ARG A 93 -12.68 26.92 0.23
N ARG A 94 -11.78 27.12 1.19
CA ARG A 94 -10.82 26.10 1.61
C ARG A 94 -11.53 25.05 2.47
N ILE A 95 -11.34 23.78 2.14
CA ILE A 95 -11.75 22.62 2.93
C ILE A 95 -10.52 21.76 3.24
N SER A 96 -10.52 21.15 4.41
CA SER A 96 -9.57 20.11 4.78
C SER A 96 -10.23 18.76 4.53
N SER A 97 -9.72 18.01 3.54
CA SER A 97 -10.14 16.64 3.30
C SER A 97 -9.24 15.73 4.14
N ASP A 98 -9.74 15.34 5.32
CA ASP A 98 -9.08 14.31 6.14
C ASP A 98 -9.20 12.95 5.44
N LEU A 99 -8.18 12.09 5.51
CA LEU A 99 -8.20 10.72 4.95
C LEU A 99 -9.39 9.86 5.44
N ASN A 100 -10.09 10.28 6.50
CA ASN A 100 -11.29 9.63 7.03
C ASN A 100 -12.59 9.99 6.27
N SER A 101 -12.61 11.01 5.41
CA SER A 101 -13.84 11.48 4.76
C SER A 101 -14.22 10.73 3.48
N GLN A 102 -13.31 9.92 2.91
CA GLN A 102 -13.57 9.16 1.68
C GLN A 102 -14.56 7.99 1.84
N ASN A 103 -15.04 7.68 3.05
CA ASN A 103 -15.94 6.54 3.31
C ASN A 103 -17.31 6.89 3.91
N LYS A 104 -17.79 8.13 3.79
CA LYS A 104 -19.16 8.52 4.18
C LYS A 104 -19.90 9.22 3.03
N MET A 105 -20.29 8.47 2.00
CA MET A 105 -21.57 8.75 1.34
C MET A 105 -22.65 8.13 2.23
N THR A 106 -23.66 8.93 2.61
CA THR A 106 -24.73 8.61 3.58
C THR A 106 -24.37 8.82 5.05
N SER A 107 -24.30 10.09 5.47
CA SER A 107 -25.05 10.64 6.62
C SER A 107 -24.62 12.09 6.79
N THR A 108 -25.62 12.97 6.91
CA THR A 108 -25.49 14.40 7.20
C THR A 108 -24.39 14.69 8.23
N PRO A 109 -23.39 15.55 7.93
CA PRO A 109 -22.34 15.87 8.87
C PRO A 109 -22.88 16.82 9.94
N ASP A 110 -23.01 16.29 11.15
CA ASP A 110 -23.22 17.06 12.37
C ASP A 110 -21.91 17.79 12.70
N LEU A 111 -21.97 19.12 12.59
CA LEU A 111 -20.85 20.04 12.78
C LEU A 111 -20.63 20.27 14.27
N THR A 112 -19.98 19.34 14.97
CA THR A 112 -19.28 19.71 16.22
C THR A 112 -18.29 18.63 16.66
N LYS A 113 -17.00 18.89 16.43
CA LYS A 113 -15.93 18.89 17.45
C LYS A 113 -14.58 19.05 16.77
N MET A 114 -13.94 20.19 17.06
CA MET A 114 -12.52 20.44 17.39
C MET A 114 -11.43 19.68 16.60
N SER A 115 -10.28 20.25 16.25
CA SER A 115 -9.51 21.23 16.99
C SER A 115 -8.45 21.83 16.09
N GLN A 116 -8.22 23.12 16.29
CA GLN A 116 -7.12 23.90 15.75
C GLN A 116 -5.78 23.26 16.13
N ASN A 117 -4.91 23.05 15.14
CA ASN A 117 -3.44 23.17 15.24
C ASN A 117 -2.78 22.84 13.89
N SER A 118 -3.00 23.68 12.87
CA SER A 118 -2.18 23.67 11.65
C SER A 118 -1.04 24.69 11.82
N ARG A 119 0.02 24.29 12.53
CA ARG A 119 1.29 25.03 12.54
C ARG A 119 2.27 24.36 11.57
N GLN A 120 2.63 25.12 10.54
CA GLN A 120 3.85 25.02 9.74
C GLN A 120 4.10 23.67 9.03
N ALA A 121 3.74 23.64 7.74
CA ALA A 121 4.29 22.72 6.75
C ALA A 121 5.79 23.00 6.58
N GLY A 122 6.59 22.43 7.46
CA GLY A 122 8.04 22.43 7.37
C GLY A 122 8.54 21.04 7.66
N ASN A 123 8.60 20.18 6.62
CA ASN A 123 9.40 18.96 6.54
C ASN A 123 9.63 18.29 7.92
N GLN A 124 8.54 17.94 8.62
CA GLN A 124 8.64 17.37 9.96
C GLN A 124 8.93 15.89 9.78
N GLN A 125 10.21 15.56 9.72
CA GLN A 125 10.70 14.19 9.75
C GLN A 125 10.16 13.52 11.03
N ILE A 126 9.44 12.41 10.86
CA ILE A 126 8.90 11.65 11.99
C ILE A 126 10.08 11.11 12.80
N ILE A 127 10.12 11.41 14.10
CA ILE A 127 11.11 10.83 15.01
C ILE A 127 10.57 9.47 15.46
N TRP A 128 11.11 8.40 14.89
CA TRP A 128 10.64 7.06 15.14
C TRP A 128 11.10 6.53 16.50
N ARG A 129 10.16 5.98 17.27
CA ARG A 129 10.46 5.08 18.39
C ARG A 129 10.71 3.69 17.84
N GLU A 130 11.99 3.34 17.70
CA GLU A 130 12.40 2.04 17.17
C GLU A 130 12.28 0.94 18.23
N THR A 131 11.68 -0.17 17.83
CA THR A 131 11.52 -1.38 18.64
C THR A 131 11.87 -2.59 17.78
N ILE A 132 12.51 -3.58 18.38
CA ILE A 132 12.85 -4.84 17.70
C ILE A 132 11.84 -5.89 18.12
N TYR A 133 11.17 -6.47 17.13
CA TYR A 133 10.25 -7.57 17.34
C TYR A 133 10.97 -8.79 17.89
N ASP A 134 10.40 -9.38 18.94
CA ASP A 134 10.89 -10.63 19.51
C ASP A 134 9.71 -11.56 19.81
N ASN A 135 9.69 -12.71 19.15
CA ASN A 135 8.64 -13.72 19.28
C ASN A 135 8.42 -14.17 20.74
N ARG A 136 9.47 -14.15 21.59
CA ARG A 136 9.37 -14.55 23.01
C ARG A 136 8.64 -13.53 23.86
N ARG A 137 8.77 -12.24 23.52
CA ARG A 137 8.19 -11.11 24.29
C ARG A 137 6.84 -10.69 23.74
N ASP A 138 6.72 -10.65 22.41
CA ASP A 138 5.60 -10.04 21.72
C ASP A 138 4.53 -11.06 21.26
N GLY A 139 4.82 -12.36 21.37
CA GLY A 139 3.94 -13.43 20.90
C GLY A 139 3.95 -13.53 19.37
N LYS A 140 2.87 -14.09 18.79
CA LYS A 140 2.77 -14.29 17.33
C LYS A 140 2.75 -12.94 16.59
N LEU A 141 3.56 -12.82 15.53
CA LEU A 141 3.68 -11.59 14.74
C LEU A 141 2.33 -11.11 14.20
N THR A 142 1.50 -12.01 13.68
CA THR A 142 0.18 -11.67 13.13
C THR A 142 -0.72 -11.01 14.17
N GLU A 143 -0.68 -11.49 15.42
CA GLU A 143 -1.48 -10.96 16.53
C GLU A 143 -0.95 -9.60 16.99
N LEU A 144 0.36 -9.44 17.09
CA LEU A 144 1.00 -8.17 17.38
C LEU A 144 0.62 -7.10 16.34
N LEU A 145 0.75 -7.44 15.05
CA LEU A 145 0.42 -6.55 13.94
C LEU A 145 -1.07 -6.17 13.93
N PHE A 146 -1.95 -7.12 14.25
CA PHE A 146 -3.38 -6.87 14.38
C PHE A 146 -3.68 -5.87 15.50
N ARG A 147 -3.11 -6.08 16.70
CA ARG A 147 -3.26 -5.16 17.84
C ARG A 147 -2.75 -3.76 17.50
N LYS A 148 -1.54 -3.66 16.93
CA LYS A 148 -0.95 -2.37 16.53
C LYS A 148 -1.79 -1.65 15.46
N CYS A 149 -2.41 -2.39 14.53
CA CYS A 149 -3.35 -1.82 13.56
C CYS A 149 -4.64 -1.30 14.19
N GLN A 150 -5.19 -1.98 15.19
CA GLN A 150 -6.36 -1.47 15.91
C GLN A 150 -6.04 -0.16 16.66
N GLU A 151 -4.85 -0.08 17.26
CA GLU A 151 -4.43 1.10 18.02
C GLU A 151 -4.09 2.31 17.14
N ASN A 152 -3.44 2.10 15.99
CA ASN A 152 -2.97 3.19 15.12
C ASN A 152 -3.95 3.53 13.99
N GLY A 153 -4.86 2.62 13.67
CA GLY A 153 -5.70 2.67 12.49
C GLY A 153 -4.99 2.06 11.27
N GLU A 154 -5.72 1.29 10.47
CA GLU A 154 -5.16 0.61 9.30
C GLU A 154 -4.62 1.59 8.25
N ALA A 155 -5.17 2.80 8.15
CA ALA A 155 -4.75 3.83 7.19
C ALA A 155 -3.34 4.42 7.47
N PHE A 156 -2.85 4.23 8.69
CA PHE A 156 -1.60 4.83 9.18
C PHE A 156 -0.53 3.79 9.52
N SER A 157 -0.80 2.52 9.19
CA SER A 157 0.10 1.39 9.45
C SER A 157 0.64 0.87 8.12
N TYR A 158 1.96 0.78 8.00
CA TYR A 158 2.64 0.35 6.78
C TYR A 158 3.68 -0.73 7.09
N VAL A 159 3.99 -1.54 6.08
CA VAL A 159 5.06 -2.55 6.12
C VAL A 159 5.97 -2.40 4.93
N SER A 160 7.27 -2.55 5.15
CA SER A 160 8.25 -2.61 4.06
C SER A 160 8.17 -3.96 3.36
N CYS A 161 7.97 -3.92 2.05
CA CYS A 161 7.97 -5.09 1.19
C CYS A 161 9.17 -5.00 0.26
N SER A 162 10.19 -5.82 0.51
CA SER A 162 11.40 -5.97 -0.32
C SER A 162 11.19 -6.98 -1.46
N PHE A 163 9.98 -6.99 -2.03
CA PHE A 163 9.57 -7.91 -3.09
C PHE A 163 9.95 -7.41 -4.50
N GLY A 164 10.63 -6.26 -4.60
CA GLY A 164 11.06 -5.67 -5.87
C GLY A 164 11.88 -6.60 -6.78
N PHE A 165 12.52 -7.61 -6.20
CA PHE A 165 13.31 -8.61 -6.92
C PHE A 165 12.46 -9.75 -7.53
N LEU A 166 11.14 -9.75 -7.35
CA LEU A 166 10.23 -10.81 -7.84
C LEU A 166 9.68 -10.54 -9.25
N ASN A 167 10.01 -9.42 -9.89
CA ASN A 167 9.66 -9.19 -11.28
C ASN A 167 10.43 -10.19 -12.15
N ILE A 168 9.80 -11.35 -12.37
CA ILE A 168 10.07 -12.21 -13.50
C ILE A 168 9.63 -11.40 -14.71
N ASP A 169 10.57 -10.76 -15.39
CA ASP A 169 10.29 -10.13 -16.66
C ASP A 169 9.68 -11.16 -17.62
N GLN A 170 8.67 -10.74 -18.39
CA GLN A 170 8.24 -11.42 -19.61
C GLN A 170 9.39 -11.58 -20.63
N ASP A 171 10.54 -10.94 -20.39
CA ASP A 171 11.72 -10.92 -21.25
C ASP A 171 12.88 -11.83 -20.76
N GLY A 172 12.66 -12.68 -19.75
CA GLY A 172 13.52 -13.86 -19.52
C GLY A 172 14.98 -13.60 -19.10
N TYR A 173 15.34 -12.39 -18.63
CA TYR A 173 16.66 -12.17 -18.04
C TYR A 173 16.70 -12.56 -16.56
N SER A 174 17.08 -13.82 -16.35
CA SER A 174 17.38 -14.47 -15.07
C SER A 174 18.35 -13.67 -14.19
N MET A 175 17.88 -13.11 -13.08
CA MET A 175 18.73 -12.89 -11.90
C MET A 175 18.89 -14.22 -11.15
N GLN A 176 20.11 -14.76 -11.19
CA GLN A 176 20.71 -15.79 -10.31
C GLN A 176 19.78 -16.94 -9.84
N LYS A 177 20.08 -18.18 -10.28
CA LYS A 177 19.40 -19.45 -9.87
C LYS A 177 19.08 -19.58 -8.38
N GLU A 178 19.89 -18.99 -7.50
CA GLU A 178 19.70 -19.01 -6.04
C GLU A 178 18.49 -18.17 -5.58
N LYS A 179 18.29 -16.98 -6.14
CA LYS A 179 17.16 -16.08 -5.79
C LYS A 179 15.82 -16.56 -6.34
N LYS A 180 15.83 -17.36 -7.41
CA LYS A 180 14.64 -18.08 -7.88
C LYS A 180 14.16 -19.10 -6.84
N THR A 181 15.09 -19.78 -6.17
CA THR A 181 14.75 -20.79 -5.16
C THR A 181 14.17 -20.16 -3.89
N GLU A 182 14.69 -19.01 -3.46
CA GLU A 182 14.15 -18.26 -2.31
C GLU A 182 12.77 -17.68 -2.60
N SER A 183 12.55 -17.12 -3.80
CA SER A 183 11.23 -16.62 -4.20
C SER A 183 10.20 -17.74 -4.34
N GLU A 184 10.58 -18.89 -4.89
CA GLU A 184 9.72 -20.08 -4.95
C GLU A 184 9.34 -20.59 -3.56
N LYS A 185 10.29 -20.65 -2.61
CA LYS A 185 10.02 -20.99 -1.20
C LYS A 185 9.09 -19.97 -0.53
N MET A 186 9.30 -18.69 -0.80
CA MET A 186 8.46 -17.60 -0.28
C MET A 186 7.02 -17.68 -0.82
N PHE A 187 6.83 -18.05 -2.09
CA PHE A 187 5.49 -18.26 -2.65
C PHE A 187 4.87 -19.61 -2.23
N ALA A 188 5.66 -20.63 -1.91
CA ALA A 188 5.16 -21.94 -1.52
C ALA A 188 4.34 -21.90 -0.22
N CYS A 189 4.67 -21.02 0.73
CA CYS A 189 3.91 -20.87 1.98
C CYS A 189 2.63 -20.01 1.84
N LEU A 190 2.45 -19.33 0.71
CA LEU A 190 1.31 -18.46 0.45
C LEU A 190 0.16 -19.20 -0.27
N HIS A 191 -1.09 -18.84 0.04
CA HIS A 191 -2.25 -19.35 -0.70
C HIS A 191 -2.29 -18.78 -2.12
N ASN A 192 -2.98 -19.47 -3.05
CA ASN A 192 -3.15 -19.04 -4.44
C ASN A 192 -3.54 -17.56 -4.57
N ARG A 193 -4.56 -17.11 -3.82
CA ARG A 193 -5.02 -15.71 -3.86
C ARG A 193 -3.97 -14.72 -3.34
N GLN A 194 -3.16 -15.11 -2.37
CA GLN A 194 -2.06 -14.28 -1.83
C GLN A 194 -0.93 -14.15 -2.86
N ARG A 195 -0.62 -15.24 -3.57
CA ARG A 195 0.37 -15.23 -4.67
C ARG A 195 -0.06 -14.36 -5.83
N GLU A 196 -1.28 -14.58 -6.33
CA GLU A 196 -1.88 -13.78 -7.42
C GLU A 196 -1.89 -12.29 -7.07
N TYR A 197 -2.18 -11.96 -5.80
CA TYR A 197 -2.15 -10.58 -5.34
C TYR A 197 -0.75 -9.94 -5.47
N LEU A 198 0.28 -10.60 -4.92
CA LEU A 198 1.64 -10.09 -4.97
C LEU A 198 2.20 -10.05 -6.39
N GLN A 199 1.83 -11.01 -7.25
CA GLN A 199 2.21 -11.06 -8.67
C GLN A 199 1.45 -10.02 -9.52
N GLY A 200 0.27 -9.59 -9.07
CA GLY A 200 -0.50 -8.53 -9.72
C GLY A 200 0.09 -7.13 -9.48
N ILE A 201 0.84 -6.95 -8.39
CA ILE A 201 1.51 -5.69 -8.05
C ILE A 201 2.80 -5.55 -8.87
N GLN A 202 2.96 -4.41 -9.52
CA GLN A 202 4.19 -4.05 -10.20
C GLN A 202 5.15 -3.39 -9.20
N TRP A 203 6.14 -4.16 -8.75
CA TRP A 203 7.15 -3.69 -7.79
C TRP A 203 8.23 -2.86 -8.50
N GLU A 204 7.93 -1.59 -8.77
CA GLU A 204 8.84 -0.68 -9.50
C GLU A 204 10.11 -0.31 -8.70
N TYR A 205 10.09 -0.49 -7.39
CA TYR A 205 11.18 -0.13 -6.47
C TYR A 205 11.66 -1.36 -5.69
N PRO A 206 12.94 -1.41 -5.28
CA PRO A 206 13.47 -2.50 -4.46
C PRO A 206 12.70 -2.70 -3.15
N VAL A 207 12.23 -1.59 -2.56
CA VAL A 207 11.38 -1.57 -1.37
C VAL A 207 10.18 -0.71 -1.66
N VAL A 208 9.00 -1.28 -1.49
CA VAL A 208 7.71 -0.58 -1.55
C VAL A 208 7.04 -0.74 -0.20
N TYR A 209 6.37 0.30 0.30
CA TYR A 209 5.68 0.22 1.58
C TYR A 209 4.19 -0.02 1.32
N HIS A 210 3.67 -1.09 1.90
CA HIS A 210 2.28 -1.46 1.75
C HIS A 210 1.50 -1.15 3.02
N ARG A 211 0.29 -0.60 2.89
CA ARG A 211 -0.66 -0.44 4.00
C ARG A 211 -0.97 -1.77 4.66
N LEU A 212 -0.96 -1.84 5.99
CA LEU A 212 -1.06 -3.09 6.75
C LEU A 212 -2.51 -3.59 6.85
N ASN A 213 -3.15 -3.89 5.72
CA ASN A 213 -4.49 -4.44 5.65
C ASN A 213 -4.54 -5.91 6.10
N GLN A 214 -5.75 -6.45 6.28
CA GLN A 214 -5.93 -7.84 6.73
C GLN A 214 -5.11 -8.83 5.88
N ARG A 215 -5.19 -8.71 4.56
CA ARG A 215 -4.44 -9.57 3.63
C ARG A 215 -2.94 -9.49 3.85
N MET A 216 -2.38 -8.28 3.97
CA MET A 216 -0.95 -8.11 4.16
C MET A 216 -0.49 -8.59 5.53
N ARG A 217 -1.29 -8.44 6.59
CA ARG A 217 -0.98 -9.02 7.91
C ARG A 217 -0.84 -10.54 7.82
N GLU A 218 -1.77 -11.20 7.13
CA GLU A 218 -1.72 -12.66 6.93
C GLU A 218 -0.54 -13.08 6.06
N ILE A 219 -0.22 -12.35 4.99
CA ILE A 219 0.93 -12.62 4.13
C ILE A 219 2.23 -12.50 4.95
N ILE A 220 2.44 -11.37 5.63
CA ILE A 220 3.66 -11.11 6.41
C ILE A 220 3.82 -12.14 7.54
N GLY A 221 2.73 -12.51 8.23
CA GLY A 221 2.76 -13.56 9.25
C GLY A 221 3.28 -14.89 8.71
N LYS A 222 2.74 -15.35 7.57
CA LYS A 222 3.19 -16.60 6.94
C LYS A 222 4.61 -16.55 6.42
N LEU A 223 5.01 -15.42 5.84
CA LEU A 223 6.38 -15.25 5.36
C LEU A 223 7.37 -15.23 6.52
N TYR A 224 6.99 -14.65 7.65
CA TYR A 224 7.80 -14.65 8.87
C TYR A 224 7.93 -16.05 9.49
N GLU A 225 6.82 -16.79 9.60
CA GLU A 225 6.83 -18.19 10.07
C GLU A 225 7.70 -19.09 9.18
N ALA A 226 7.74 -18.81 7.87
CA ALA A 226 8.62 -19.49 6.92
C ALA A 226 10.08 -19.01 6.95
N GLY A 227 10.42 -18.01 7.77
CA GLY A 227 11.76 -17.39 7.82
C GLY A 227 12.14 -16.59 6.57
N ALA A 228 11.18 -16.38 5.66
CA ALA A 228 11.38 -15.72 4.37
C ALA A 228 11.15 -14.19 4.42
N TYR A 229 10.74 -13.65 5.58
CA TYR A 229 10.52 -12.22 5.77
C TYR A 229 11.45 -11.60 6.81
N SER A 230 12.07 -10.50 6.40
CA SER A 230 12.71 -9.51 7.28
C SER A 230 12.37 -8.13 6.75
N GLY A 231 12.10 -7.19 7.64
CA GLY A 231 11.63 -5.87 7.25
C GLY A 231 11.24 -4.99 8.42
N VAL A 232 10.50 -3.93 8.12
CA VAL A 232 10.12 -2.90 9.09
C VAL A 232 8.65 -2.56 8.92
N CYS A 233 7.93 -2.51 10.02
CA CYS A 233 6.59 -1.94 10.10
C CYS A 233 6.65 -0.52 10.68
N PHE A 234 5.84 0.36 10.12
CA PHE A 234 5.74 1.77 10.51
C PHE A 234 4.32 2.05 10.98
N PHE A 235 4.20 2.68 12.13
CA PHE A 235 2.94 3.08 12.71
C PHE A 235 2.97 4.60 12.92
N VAL A 236 2.40 5.32 11.97
CA VAL A 236 2.55 6.78 11.86
C VAL A 236 1.90 7.50 13.03
N THR A 237 0.71 7.06 13.46
CA THR A 237 -0.08 7.68 14.53
C THR A 237 0.68 7.76 15.85
N LYS A 238 1.37 6.67 16.24
CA LYS A 238 2.21 6.61 17.44
C LYS A 238 3.69 6.88 17.18
N GLN A 239 4.08 7.15 15.93
CA GLN A 239 5.47 7.32 15.51
C GLN A 239 6.36 6.13 15.93
N GLU A 240 5.84 4.91 15.79
CA GLU A 240 6.56 3.68 16.16
C GLU A 240 7.11 3.00 14.90
N LYS A 241 8.34 2.51 15.01
CA LYS A 241 9.00 1.70 13.98
C LYS A 241 9.35 0.34 14.57
N LEU A 242 8.76 -0.70 14.03
CA LEU A 242 8.97 -2.08 14.47
C LEU A 242 9.87 -2.79 13.47
N VAL A 243 11.08 -3.15 13.88
CA VAL A 243 12.03 -3.90 13.06
C VAL A 243 11.81 -5.40 13.28
N ILE A 244 11.57 -6.13 12.20
CA ILE A 244 11.35 -7.57 12.17
C ILE A 244 12.60 -8.21 11.56
N GLY A 245 13.40 -8.86 12.41
CA GLY A 245 14.54 -9.66 11.96
C GLY A 245 14.09 -10.97 11.30
N SER A 246 14.97 -11.61 10.51
CA SER A 246 14.68 -12.96 10.03
C SER A 246 14.55 -13.91 11.20
N CYS A 247 13.55 -14.80 11.15
CA CYS A 247 13.42 -15.88 12.12
C CYS A 247 14.60 -16.84 11.93
N LYS A 248 15.72 -16.61 12.63
CA LYS A 248 16.78 -17.62 12.72
C LYS A 248 16.17 -18.83 13.41
N GLY A 249 16.10 -19.94 12.68
CA GLY A 249 15.76 -21.23 13.27
C GLY A 249 16.66 -21.48 14.47
N GLU A 250 16.05 -21.92 15.58
CA GLU A 250 16.79 -22.45 16.72
C GLU A 250 17.64 -23.63 16.21
N GLY A 251 18.96 -23.46 16.21
CA GLY A 251 19.87 -24.50 15.71
C GLY A 251 21.33 -24.08 15.51
N GLU A 252 21.90 -23.23 16.36
CA GLU A 252 23.38 -23.13 16.50
C GLU A 252 23.73 -22.46 17.83
N ALA A 253 23.42 -23.16 18.92
CA ALA A 253 23.85 -22.79 20.27
C ALA A 253 24.23 -24.05 21.05
N ALA A 254 25.21 -24.79 20.52
CA ALA A 254 26.04 -25.72 21.28
C ALA A 254 27.20 -26.14 20.37
N ASP A 255 28.35 -25.48 20.53
CA ASP A 255 29.62 -26.14 20.86
C ASP A 255 30.79 -25.26 20.42
N GLU A 256 31.27 -24.40 21.32
CA GLU A 256 32.67 -23.94 21.32
C GLU A 256 33.02 -23.46 22.73
N LYS A 257 33.04 -24.42 23.65
CA LYS A 257 33.86 -24.33 24.86
C LYS A 257 34.49 -25.70 25.09
N ARG A 258 35.66 -25.91 24.49
CA ARG A 258 36.77 -26.66 25.09
C ARG A 258 38.08 -26.38 24.40
#